data_AF-A0AB39K2Q3-F1
#
_entry.id   AF-A0AB39K2Q3-F1
#
_cell.length_a   1.000
_cell.length_b   1.000
_cell.length_c   1.000
_cell.angle_alpha   90.00
_cell.angle_beta   90.00
_cell.angle_gamma   90.00
#
_symmetry.space_group_name_H-M   'P 1'
#
loop_
_entity.id
_entity.type
_entity.pdbx_description
1 polymer ?
#
loop_
_entity_poly.entity_id
_entity_poly.type
_entity_poly.pdbx_seq_one_letter_code
_entity_poly.pdbx_strand_id
1 'polypeptide(L)'
;MEKDCLDIRSYRIRANEEKHLALPEQSYYIILAVNTDQILSQWRNWICKQIVYSKHCIQAMVTGHESSIWDDVLDETYLAFYNYQPPVDHCFMTTWHEDETLEHITECAKFSMQLEDISKLVIVHIE
;
A
#
# COMPACT_ATOMS: atom_id res chain seq x y z
N MET A 1 14.25 -12.76 -23.54
CA MET A 1 13.64 -11.93 -22.48
C MET A 1 13.22 -12.89 -21.38
N GLU A 2 14.00 -12.95 -20.31
CA GLU A 2 13.52 -13.57 -19.07
C GLU A 2 12.24 -12.83 -18.68
N LYS A 3 11.16 -13.57 -18.43
CA LYS A 3 9.98 -12.99 -17.79
C LYS A 3 10.43 -12.58 -16.40
N ASP A 4 10.53 -11.28 -16.13
CA ASP A 4 10.69 -10.80 -14.75
C ASP A 4 9.60 -11.44 -13.91
N CYS A 5 10.03 -12.31 -13.00
CA CYS A 5 9.14 -13.08 -12.16
C CYS A 5 8.65 -12.14 -11.06
N LEU A 6 7.43 -11.63 -11.21
CA LEU A 6 6.77 -10.82 -10.19
C LEU A 6 6.71 -11.59 -8.85
N ASP A 7 7.34 -11.05 -7.81
CA ASP A 7 7.29 -11.55 -6.43
C ASP A 7 6.07 -10.94 -5.74
N ILE A 8 4.96 -11.68 -5.77
CA ILE A 8 3.70 -11.28 -5.12
C ILE A 8 3.60 -11.99 -3.77
N ARG A 9 3.56 -11.22 -2.68
CA ARG A 9 3.37 -11.72 -1.32
C ARG A 9 2.02 -11.28 -0.80
N SER A 10 1.18 -12.23 -0.41
CA SER A 10 -0.10 -11.96 0.24
C SER A 10 -0.09 -12.50 1.67
N TYR A 11 -0.55 -11.69 2.63
CA TYR A 11 -0.75 -12.13 4.00
C TYR A 11 -1.90 -11.41 4.69
N ARG A 12 -2.34 -11.96 5.83
CA ARG A 12 -3.43 -11.44 6.65
C ARG A 12 -2.91 -10.81 7.93
N ILE A 13 -3.54 -9.72 8.34
CA ILE A 13 -3.41 -9.11 9.66
C ILE A 13 -4.80 -8.87 10.22
N ARG A 14 -4.93 -8.97 11.54
CA ARG A 14 -6.16 -8.60 12.22
C ARG A 14 -6.14 -7.12 12.55
N ALA A 15 -7.26 -6.45 12.35
CA ALA A 15 -7.44 -5.07 12.75
C ALA A 15 -7.15 -4.88 14.25
N ASN A 16 -6.51 -3.77 14.58
CA ASN A 16 -6.23 -3.34 15.95
C ASN A 16 -5.23 -4.20 16.74
N GLU A 17 -4.56 -5.17 16.12
CA GLU A 17 -3.45 -5.90 16.72
C GLU A 17 -2.10 -5.18 16.50
N GLU A 18 -1.21 -5.21 17.49
CA GLU A 18 0.16 -4.71 17.36
C GLU A 18 1.01 -5.68 16.53
N LYS A 19 0.90 -5.59 15.21
CA LYS A 19 1.66 -6.39 14.25
C LYS A 19 2.39 -5.54 13.22
N HIS A 20 3.71 -5.66 13.18
CA HIS A 20 4.51 -5.00 12.16
C HIS A 20 4.27 -5.62 10.78
N LEU A 21 4.16 -4.78 9.76
CA LEU A 21 4.09 -5.22 8.37
C LEU A 21 5.43 -5.82 7.95
N ALA A 22 5.38 -6.93 7.19
CA ALA A 22 6.55 -7.49 6.54
C ALA A 22 6.76 -6.78 5.19
N LEU A 23 7.42 -5.62 5.23
CA LEU A 23 7.66 -4.77 4.06
C LEU A 23 9.01 -5.10 3.39
N PRO A 24 9.11 -5.08 2.05
CA PRO A 24 10.38 -5.24 1.34
C PRO A 24 11.39 -4.12 1.61
N GLU A 25 12.68 -4.45 1.54
CA GLU A 25 13.80 -3.48 1.58
C GLU A 25 14.14 -2.92 0.18
N GLN A 26 13.43 -3.37 -0.86
CA GLN A 26 13.55 -2.89 -2.24
C GLN A 26 12.25 -2.19 -2.65
N SER A 27 12.27 -1.40 -3.71
CA SER A 27 11.08 -0.74 -4.24
C SER A 27 9.94 -1.73 -4.47
N TYR A 28 8.75 -1.39 -3.96
CA TYR A 28 7.58 -2.27 -3.99
C TYR A 28 6.28 -1.50 -4.13
N TYR A 29 5.26 -2.21 -4.61
CA TYR A 29 3.86 -1.77 -4.57
C TYR A 29 3.13 -2.50 -3.45
N ILE A 30 2.11 -1.87 -2.88
CA ILE A 30 1.26 -2.48 -1.86
C ILE A 30 -0.23 -2.30 -2.18
N ILE A 31 -1.01 -3.35 -1.95
CA ILE A 31 -2.46 -3.31 -1.93
C ILE A 31 -2.93 -3.59 -0.50
N LEU A 32 -3.72 -2.69 0.09
CA LEU A 32 -4.43 -2.89 1.35
C LEU A 32 -5.88 -3.28 1.03
N ALA A 33 -6.25 -4.52 1.33
CA ALA A 33 -7.61 -5.03 1.20
C ALA A 33 -8.31 -5.02 2.57
N VAL A 34 -9.12 -4.00 2.83
CA VAL A 34 -9.77 -3.74 4.11
C VAL A 34 -11.13 -4.44 4.18
N ASN A 35 -11.17 -5.63 4.78
CA ASN A 35 -12.34 -6.53 4.78
C ASN A 35 -13.16 -6.46 6.09
N THR A 36 -12.96 -5.42 6.89
CA THR A 36 -13.59 -5.26 8.21
C THR A 36 -13.89 -3.79 8.48
N ASP A 37 -14.98 -3.52 9.19
CA ASP A 37 -15.41 -2.17 9.58
C ASP A 37 -14.94 -1.76 10.99
N GLN A 38 -14.26 -2.67 11.70
CA GLN A 38 -13.81 -2.46 13.08
C GLN A 38 -12.39 -1.90 13.11
N ILE A 39 -12.15 -0.73 12.52
CA ILE A 39 -10.82 -0.11 12.44
C ILE A 39 -10.70 1.08 13.42
N LEU A 40 -9.75 1.02 14.35
CA LEU A 40 -9.36 2.19 15.15
C LEU A 40 -8.49 3.13 14.32
N SER A 41 -8.80 4.43 14.34
CA SER A 41 -8.05 5.44 13.56
C SER A 41 -6.57 5.48 13.93
N GLN A 42 -6.22 5.32 15.21
CA GLN A 42 -4.82 5.27 15.66
C GLN A 42 -4.06 4.07 15.06
N TRP A 43 -4.76 2.94 14.87
CA TRP A 43 -4.18 1.73 14.30
C TRP A 43 -4.00 1.88 12.79
N ARG A 44 -5.01 2.41 12.07
CA ARG A 44 -4.88 2.79 10.65
C ARG A 44 -3.68 3.71 10.43
N ASN A 45 -3.58 4.79 11.21
CA ASN A 45 -2.48 5.74 11.12
C ASN A 45 -1.12 5.08 11.39
N TRP A 46 -1.08 4.10 12.29
CA TRP A 46 0.14 3.35 12.57
C TRP A 46 0.55 2.43 11.41
N ILE A 47 -0.41 1.76 10.76
CA ILE A 47 -0.16 0.97 9.54
C ILE A 47 0.36 1.87 8.41
N CYS A 48 -0.30 3.01 8.15
CA CYS A 48 0.14 3.97 7.13
C CYS A 48 1.55 4.51 7.40
N LYS A 49 1.88 4.81 8.67
CA LYS A 49 3.24 5.19 9.06
C LYS A 49 4.27 4.13 8.72
N GLN A 50 4.00 2.85 8.97
CA GLN A 50 4.94 1.78 8.62
C GLN A 50 5.24 1.76 7.12
N ILE A 51 4.20 1.93 6.28
CA ILE A 51 4.34 1.95 4.81
C ILE A 51 5.17 3.15 4.37
N VAL A 52 4.80 4.36 4.79
CA VAL A 52 5.52 5.59 4.41
C VAL A 52 6.97 5.57 4.91
N TYR A 53 7.19 5.13 6.14
CA TYR A 53 8.51 5.18 6.78
C TYR A 53 9.46 4.10 6.23
N SER A 54 8.93 3.11 5.51
CA SER A 54 9.77 2.17 4.76
C SER A 54 10.62 2.86 3.68
N LYS A 55 10.16 4.00 3.14
CA LYS A 55 10.77 4.74 2.02
C LYS A 55 10.92 3.96 0.71
N HIS A 56 10.44 2.72 0.66
CA HIS A 56 10.55 1.83 -0.50
C HIS A 56 9.20 1.59 -1.19
N CYS A 57 8.10 2.02 -0.57
CA CYS A 57 6.79 1.95 -1.19
C CYS A 57 6.68 3.02 -2.28
N ILE A 58 6.49 2.59 -3.53
CA ILE A 58 6.32 3.51 -4.68
C ILE A 58 4.83 3.77 -4.95
N GLN A 59 3.99 2.75 -4.80
CA GLN A 59 2.55 2.89 -4.96
C GLN A 59 1.80 2.10 -3.89
N ALA A 60 0.82 2.75 -3.27
CA ALA A 60 -0.16 2.15 -2.39
C ALA A 60 -1.55 2.20 -3.03
N MET A 61 -2.24 1.06 -3.02
CA MET A 61 -3.62 0.92 -3.50
C MET A 61 -4.47 0.44 -2.35
N VAL A 62 -5.61 1.05 -2.09
CA VAL A 62 -6.51 0.64 -1.02
C VAL A 62 -7.87 0.23 -1.58
N THR A 63 -8.44 -0.84 -1.06
CA THR A 63 -9.79 -1.28 -1.40
C THR A 63 -10.54 -1.78 -0.18
N GLY A 64 -11.87 -1.75 -0.24
CA GLY A 64 -12.76 -2.17 0.83
C GLY A 64 -13.15 -1.03 1.76
N HIS A 65 -13.37 -1.34 3.03
CA HIS A 65 -13.97 -0.42 3.99
C HIS A 65 -13.14 0.86 4.19
N GLU A 66 -13.80 2.02 4.03
CA GLU A 66 -13.21 3.35 4.17
C GLU A 66 -11.92 3.55 3.33
N SER A 67 -11.81 2.91 2.17
CA SER A 67 -10.58 2.92 1.36
C SER A 67 -10.08 4.32 1.01
N SER A 68 -10.99 5.27 0.75
CA SER A 68 -10.67 6.69 0.56
C SER A 68 -10.03 7.35 1.79
N ILE A 69 -10.46 6.99 3.01
CA ILE A 69 -9.88 7.54 4.23
C ILE A 69 -8.47 6.97 4.46
N TRP A 70 -8.24 5.71 4.11
CA TRP A 70 -6.89 5.12 4.17
C TRP A 70 -5.94 5.81 3.20
N ASP A 71 -6.41 6.13 1.99
CA ASP A 71 -5.69 6.89 0.97
C ASP A 71 -5.32 8.29 1.48
N ASP A 72 -6.30 9.06 1.98
CA ASP A 72 -6.06 10.38 2.60
C ASP A 72 -5.01 10.33 3.72
N VAL A 73 -5.07 9.30 4.57
CA VAL A 73 -4.12 9.13 5.68
C VAL A 73 -2.72 8.77 5.17
N LEU A 74 -2.59 7.99 4.10
CA LEU A 74 -1.30 7.68 3.47
C LEU A 74 -0.67 8.95 2.91
N ASP A 75 -1.43 9.74 2.16
CA ASP A 75 -1.00 11.02 1.58
C ASP A 75 -0.55 12.01 2.66
N GLU A 76 -1.40 12.23 3.67
CA GLU A 76 -1.08 13.15 4.76
C GLU A 76 0.14 12.67 5.56
N THR A 77 0.28 11.36 5.77
CA THR A 77 1.45 10.79 6.45
C THR A 77 2.73 10.98 5.62
N TYR A 78 2.66 10.82 4.30
CA TYR A 78 3.78 11.04 3.38
C TYR A 78 4.23 12.51 3.37
N LEU A 79 3.27 13.44 3.24
CA LEU A 79 3.54 14.87 3.31
C LEU A 79 4.14 15.25 4.65
N ALA A 80 3.54 14.84 5.76
CA ALA A 80 4.04 15.14 7.11
C ALA A 80 5.45 14.56 7.35
N PHE A 81 5.74 13.35 6.84
CA PHE A 81 7.06 12.73 6.95
C PHE A 81 8.17 13.58 6.32
N TYR A 82 7.88 14.24 5.19
CA TYR A 82 8.78 15.15 4.50
C TYR A 82 8.57 16.63 4.87
N ASN A 83 7.85 16.92 5.96
CA ASN A 83 7.53 18.30 6.37
C ASN A 83 6.93 19.14 5.20
N TYR A 84 6.02 18.51 4.45
CA TYR A 84 5.34 19.03 3.26
C TYR A 84 6.29 19.46 2.12
N GLN A 85 7.49 18.90 2.08
CA GLN A 85 8.50 19.14 1.04
C GLN A 85 9.05 17.80 0.52
N PRO A 86 8.20 16.99 -0.15
CA PRO A 86 8.63 15.70 -0.66
C PRO A 86 9.74 15.85 -1.72
N PRO A 87 10.65 14.88 -1.82
CA PRO A 87 11.67 14.83 -2.86
C PRO A 87 11.05 14.84 -4.26
N VAL A 88 11.74 15.46 -5.23
CA VAL A 88 11.27 15.55 -6.62
C VAL A 88 11.43 14.22 -7.36
N ASP A 89 12.40 13.41 -6.96
CA ASP A 89 12.80 12.15 -7.59
C ASP A 89 12.16 10.91 -6.95
N HIS A 90 11.31 11.10 -5.93
CA HIS A 90 10.54 10.01 -5.32
C HIS A 90 9.07 10.39 -5.25
N CYS A 91 8.27 9.66 -6.03
CA CYS A 91 6.82 9.74 -6.01
C CYS A 91 6.27 8.58 -5.19
N PHE A 92 5.50 8.89 -4.14
CA PHE A 92 4.65 7.93 -3.46
C PHE A 92 3.22 8.17 -3.95
N MET A 93 2.73 7.26 -4.79
CA MET A 93 1.40 7.38 -5.37
C MET A 93 0.39 6.58 -4.56
N THR A 94 -0.72 7.19 -4.19
CA THR A 94 -1.85 6.52 -3.54
C THR A 94 -3.05 6.49 -4.48
N THR A 95 -3.85 5.43 -4.39
CA THR A 95 -5.16 5.34 -5.04
C THR A 95 -6.10 4.50 -4.18
N TRP A 96 -7.39 4.79 -4.21
CA TRP A 96 -8.42 3.96 -3.58
C TRP A 96 -9.44 3.43 -4.61
N HIS A 97 -10.09 2.32 -4.25
CA HIS A 97 -11.01 1.56 -5.08
C HIS A 97 -12.17 1.08 -4.21
N GLU A 98 -13.41 1.49 -4.50
CA GLU A 98 -14.59 1.18 -3.67
C GLU A 98 -15.33 -0.06 -4.17
N ASP A 99 -15.43 -0.21 -5.50
CA ASP A 99 -16.29 -1.21 -6.15
C ASP A 99 -15.50 -2.25 -6.96
N GLU A 100 -14.21 -2.01 -7.20
CA GLU A 100 -13.35 -2.89 -7.98
C GLU A 100 -12.94 -4.15 -7.20
N THR A 101 -12.87 -5.28 -7.91
CA THR A 101 -12.40 -6.52 -7.30
C THR A 101 -10.90 -6.48 -7.04
N LEU A 102 -10.46 -7.17 -5.97
CA LEU A 102 -9.03 -7.31 -5.69
C LEU A 102 -8.25 -7.92 -6.87
N GLU A 103 -8.87 -8.81 -7.64
CA GLU A 103 -8.30 -9.36 -8.87
C GLU A 103 -8.02 -8.26 -9.90
N HIS A 104 -9.00 -7.40 -10.17
CA HIS A 104 -8.85 -6.29 -11.11
C HIS A 104 -7.76 -5.32 -10.66
N ILE A 105 -7.76 -4.91 -9.39
CA ILE A 105 -6.75 -4.02 -8.82
C ILE A 105 -5.36 -4.65 -8.91
N THR A 106 -5.25 -5.95 -8.65
CA THR A 106 -3.98 -6.69 -8.77
C THR A 106 -3.48 -6.72 -10.21
N GLU A 107 -4.34 -6.89 -11.22
CA GLU A 107 -3.95 -6.81 -12.62
C GLU A 107 -3.51 -5.39 -13.03
N CYS A 108 -4.21 -4.35 -12.56
CA CYS A 108 -3.80 -2.96 -12.76
C CYS A 108 -2.42 -2.69 -12.13
N ALA A 109 -2.18 -3.18 -10.91
CA ALA A 109 -0.88 -3.08 -10.24
C ALA A 109 0.23 -3.73 -11.08
N LYS A 110 0.03 -4.97 -11.55
CA LYS A 110 1.00 -5.68 -12.40
C LYS A 110 1.32 -4.92 -13.67
N PHE A 111 0.32 -4.30 -14.30
CA PHE A 111 0.53 -3.50 -15.50
C PHE A 111 1.39 -2.26 -15.22
N SER A 112 1.10 -1.52 -14.15
CA SER A 112 1.92 -0.35 -13.76
C SER A 112 3.33 -0.75 -13.33
N MET A 113 3.48 -1.84 -12.59
CA MET A 113 4.78 -2.38 -12.18
C MET A 113 5.71 -2.67 -13.36
N GLN A 114 5.18 -3.17 -14.47
CA GLN A 114 5.96 -3.43 -15.69
C GLN A 114 6.49 -2.14 -16.35
N LEU A 115 5.77 -1.02 -16.21
CA LEU A 115 6.20 0.26 -16.76
C LEU A 115 7.29 0.92 -15.92
N GLU A 116 7.26 0.71 -14.60
CA GLU A 116 8.15 1.32 -13.61
C GLU A 116 9.31 0.40 -13.17
N ASP A 117 9.49 -0.76 -13.82
CA ASP A 117 10.50 -1.78 -13.48
C ASP A 117 10.45 -2.23 -11.99
N ILE A 118 9.23 -2.36 -11.46
CA ILE A 118 8.99 -2.83 -10.09
C ILE A 118 8.65 -4.32 -10.13
N SER A 119 9.32 -5.13 -9.32
CA SER A 119 9.14 -6.58 -9.31
C SER A 119 8.42 -7.14 -8.07
N LYS A 120 8.12 -6.30 -7.07
CA LYS A 120 7.54 -6.72 -5.79
C LYS A 120 6.17 -6.11 -5.53
N LEU A 121 5.20 -6.97 -5.25
CA LEU A 121 3.85 -6.58 -4.83
C LEU A 121 3.52 -7.22 -3.49
N VAL A 122 3.09 -6.41 -2.53
CA VAL A 122 2.58 -6.87 -1.24
C VAL A 122 1.07 -6.68 -1.20
N ILE A 123 0.32 -7.72 -0.83
CA ILE A 123 -1.13 -7.64 -0.62
C ILE A 123 -1.41 -7.95 0.84
N VAL A 124 -1.93 -6.96 1.57
CA VAL A 124 -2.28 -7.08 2.98
C VAL A 124 -3.78 -7.15 3.11
N HIS A 125 -4.29 -8.29 3.55
CA HIS A 125 -5.68 -8.45 3.92
C HIS A 125 -5.85 -8.04 5.38
N ILE A 126 -6.70 -7.04 5.63
CA ILE A 126 -7.06 -6.57 6.96
C ILE A 126 -8.43 -7.15 7.30
N GLU A 127 -8.48 -7.98 8.33
CA GLU A 127 -9.66 -8.74 8.79
C GLU A 127 -10.07 -8.35 10.21
#